data_AF-A0A6V8HJ46-F1
#
_entry.id   AF-A0A6V8HJ46-F1
#
_cell.length_a   1.000
_cell.length_b   1.000
_cell.length_c   1.000
_cell.angle_alpha   90.00
_cell.angle_beta   90.00
_cell.angle_gamma   90.00
#
_symmetry.space_group_name_H-M   'P 1'
#
loop_
_entity.id
_entity.type
_entity.pdbx_description
1 polymer ?
#
loop_
_entity_poly.entity_id
_entity_poly.type
_entity_poly.pdbx_seq_one_letter_code
_entity_poly.pdbx_strand_id
1 'polypeptide(L)'
;MKGISNSSMQYVPRVDFTSLNFAFITADEVLTPVYLYIGPQLGVQKAVTLTLTDGEIQPISPPKANSSWELNFHAPAINCQAVDASLQEEITDNIFDAINAFPALVPCGISYGYISWIPDSSTPNGSLPFTNSSGSYSLRSGTVGPEEQFAASDGLPYPTSYPPLSIMIATVPIMYTKLDLQSCSSLEKSALNDSTILECSLYNATYISNFTYVNGVQNINTTLPLQFLNTVGYIGGVTGAYPFSDSWENNGTTIDLQDSPSYNTTLVEIFAYQAVMDAFGRMLVGTVAYKDKDQGAWSLDATNTSIMTTVFLQTNELAFLQSADQVNDLSRMDEVFWPGDSITISDNGTMPLKDALEEAFRNVTLSLIAQYTLQPNMSSPFAPGKVNVTVTTFSNVYSYSKNVLWTTYGLAISFTLLCVSNGILAFISSGGRTYETKFSTILRTTRDVPLVDRSKQHHRDEGAEEDGQTGLVQIDDKDRDGKSPLPSYLGRAEIMIAQNEYSRIQGSAEEMELRETHR
;
A
#
# COMPACT_ATOMS: atom_id res chain seq x y z
N MET A 1 -18.79 6.40 10.23
CA MET A 1 -18.55 5.09 9.59
C MET A 1 -18.22 4.08 10.67
N LYS A 2 -18.78 2.88 10.61
CA LYS A 2 -18.42 1.79 11.53
C LYS A 2 -17.67 0.74 10.74
N GLY A 3 -16.46 0.38 11.19
CA GLY A 3 -15.71 -0.73 10.63
C GLY A 3 -16.30 -2.05 11.10
N ILE A 4 -16.66 -2.93 10.17
CA ILE A 4 -17.09 -4.30 10.47
C ILE A 4 -15.95 -5.21 10.02
N SER A 5 -15.31 -5.86 10.99
CA SER A 5 -14.28 -6.87 10.77
C SER A 5 -14.94 -8.24 10.62
N ASN A 6 -14.61 -8.94 9.54
CA ASN A 6 -15.02 -10.33 9.32
C ASN A 6 -13.79 -11.17 8.99
N SER A 7 -13.65 -12.33 9.63
CA SER A 7 -12.51 -13.24 9.45
C SER A 7 -12.95 -14.46 8.65
N SER A 8 -12.21 -14.80 7.60
CA SER A 8 -12.50 -15.98 6.79
C SER A 8 -11.24 -16.58 6.18
N MET A 9 -11.28 -17.88 5.89
CA MET A 9 -10.19 -18.61 5.26
C MET A 9 -10.07 -18.22 3.79
N GLN A 10 -8.98 -17.56 3.42
CA GLN A 10 -8.71 -17.06 2.07
C GLN A 10 -7.28 -17.41 1.62
N TYR A 11 -7.05 -17.40 0.31
CA TYR A 11 -5.69 -17.40 -0.24
C TYR A 11 -5.10 -16.00 -0.10
N VAL A 12 -3.81 -15.96 0.22
CA VAL A 12 -3.03 -14.72 0.33
C VAL A 12 -1.76 -14.89 -0.48
N PRO A 13 -1.10 -13.80 -0.88
CA PRO A 13 0.23 -13.87 -1.48
C PRO A 13 1.20 -14.57 -0.52
N ARG A 14 1.92 -15.57 -1.03
CA ARG A 14 2.96 -16.30 -0.30
C ARG A 14 4.08 -16.63 -1.26
N VAL A 15 5.28 -16.79 -0.71
CA VAL A 15 6.44 -17.31 -1.42
C VAL A 15 6.44 -18.84 -1.35
N ASP A 16 6.82 -19.51 -2.43
CA ASP A 16 6.88 -20.98 -2.49
C ASP A 16 8.32 -21.47 -2.72
N PHE A 17 9.09 -21.62 -1.64
CA PHE A 17 10.47 -22.12 -1.72
C PHE A 17 10.56 -23.58 -2.19
N THR A 18 9.44 -24.30 -2.29
CA THR A 18 9.40 -25.63 -2.90
C THR A 18 9.24 -25.58 -4.41
N SER A 19 9.42 -24.41 -5.04
CA SER A 19 9.36 -24.24 -6.50
C SER A 19 10.75 -24.17 -7.13
N LEU A 20 10.90 -24.80 -8.30
CA LEU A 20 12.10 -24.68 -9.12
C LEU A 20 12.24 -23.30 -9.80
N ASN A 21 11.28 -22.39 -9.63
CA ASN A 21 11.35 -21.03 -10.19
C ASN A 21 12.36 -20.11 -9.49
N PHE A 22 13.05 -20.58 -8.44
CA PHE A 22 14.06 -19.79 -7.74
C PHE A 22 15.44 -19.95 -8.35
N ALA A 23 15.81 -21.18 -8.70
CA ALA A 23 17.10 -21.53 -9.26
C ALA A 23 16.98 -21.77 -10.77
N PHE A 24 17.99 -21.35 -11.52
CA PHE A 24 18.22 -21.80 -12.88
C PHE A 24 19.04 -23.09 -12.81
N ILE A 25 18.40 -24.19 -13.18
CA ILE A 25 18.98 -25.53 -13.15
C ILE A 25 19.00 -26.05 -14.58
N THR A 26 20.17 -26.50 -15.04
CA THR A 26 20.30 -27.18 -16.34
C THR A 26 20.29 -28.69 -16.12
N ALA A 27 19.69 -29.42 -17.05
CA ALA A 27 19.74 -30.87 -17.08
C ALA A 27 20.66 -31.33 -18.22
N ASP A 28 21.58 -32.23 -17.92
CA ASP A 28 22.33 -32.99 -18.93
C ASP A 28 21.75 -34.41 -19.01
N GLU A 29 21.26 -34.78 -20.19
CA GLU A 29 20.63 -36.07 -20.45
C GLU A 29 21.67 -37.10 -20.89
N VAL A 30 22.39 -37.65 -19.92
CA VAL A 30 23.20 -38.88 -20.06
C VAL A 30 22.38 -40.07 -19.50
N LEU A 31 22.97 -41.28 -19.44
CA LEU A 31 22.36 -42.48 -18.86
C LEU A 31 21.80 -42.28 -17.43
N THR A 32 22.28 -41.26 -16.70
CA THR A 32 21.72 -40.78 -15.44
C THR A 32 21.55 -39.26 -15.54
N PRO A 33 20.35 -38.69 -15.33
CA PRO A 33 20.16 -37.25 -15.44
C PRO A 33 21.01 -36.53 -14.39
N VAL A 34 21.66 -35.44 -14.81
CA VAL A 34 22.45 -34.57 -13.92
C VAL A 34 21.85 -33.18 -13.98
N TYR A 35 21.41 -32.68 -12.83
CA TYR A 35 20.85 -31.35 -12.65
C TYR A 35 21.89 -30.45 -12.01
N LEU A 36 22.35 -29.42 -12.73
CA LEU A 36 23.40 -28.52 -12.26
C LEU A 36 22.82 -27.15 -11.93
N TYR A 37 23.19 -26.61 -10.77
CA TYR A 37 22.87 -25.23 -10.41
C TYR A 37 23.74 -24.28 -11.22
N ILE A 38 23.11 -23.29 -11.86
CA ILE A 38 23.80 -22.28 -12.68
C ILE A 38 23.68 -20.88 -12.07
N GLY A 39 22.65 -20.63 -11.27
CA GLY A 39 22.42 -19.33 -10.62
C GLY A 39 20.96 -19.09 -10.26
N PRO A 40 20.62 -17.88 -9.79
CA PRO A 40 19.27 -17.49 -9.44
C PRO A 40 18.46 -17.07 -10.67
N GLN A 41 17.15 -17.33 -10.64
CA GLN A 41 16.26 -16.82 -11.67
C GLN A 41 16.07 -15.30 -11.57
N LEU A 42 15.66 -14.69 -12.69
CA LEU A 42 15.47 -13.24 -12.80
C LEU A 42 14.47 -12.66 -11.78
N GLY A 43 13.42 -13.41 -11.42
CA GLY A 43 12.47 -12.99 -10.40
C GLY A 43 13.12 -12.79 -9.02
N VAL A 44 14.05 -13.69 -8.65
CA VAL A 44 14.82 -13.61 -7.40
C VAL A 44 15.79 -12.44 -7.47
N GLN A 45 16.57 -12.33 -8.55
CA GLN A 45 17.53 -11.23 -8.75
C GLN A 45 16.83 -9.86 -8.67
N LYS A 46 15.69 -9.72 -9.37
CA LYS A 46 14.90 -8.49 -9.35
C LYS A 46 14.41 -8.13 -7.95
N ALA A 47 13.87 -9.10 -7.20
CA ALA A 47 13.40 -8.85 -5.83
C ALA A 47 14.56 -8.38 -4.93
N VAL A 48 15.72 -9.02 -5.04
CA VAL A 48 16.90 -8.69 -4.26
C VAL A 48 17.40 -7.29 -4.61
N THR A 49 17.70 -7.03 -5.89
CA THR A 49 18.22 -5.73 -6.32
C THR A 49 17.32 -4.57 -5.93
N LEU A 50 16.00 -4.68 -6.15
CA LEU A 50 15.05 -3.62 -5.79
C LEU A 50 15.03 -3.40 -4.27
N THR A 51 14.97 -4.47 -3.49
CA THR A 51 14.93 -4.35 -2.02
C THR A 51 16.19 -3.73 -1.44
N LEU A 52 17.37 -4.07 -1.96
CA LEU A 52 18.64 -3.51 -1.47
C LEU A 52 18.86 -2.07 -1.91
N THR A 53 18.33 -1.69 -3.07
CA THR A 53 18.40 -0.31 -3.59
C THR A 53 17.42 0.60 -2.85
N ASP A 54 16.18 0.13 -2.63
CA ASP A 54 15.12 0.93 -2.02
C ASP A 54 15.17 0.91 -0.47
N GLY A 55 15.70 -0.17 0.12
CA GLY A 55 15.70 -0.38 1.57
C GLY A 55 14.38 -0.91 2.15
N GLU A 56 13.33 -0.97 1.35
CA GLU A 56 11.98 -1.32 1.78
C GLU A 56 11.50 -2.66 1.19
N ILE A 57 10.57 -3.30 1.90
CA ILE A 57 9.89 -4.49 1.41
C ILE A 57 9.03 -4.10 0.21
N GLN A 58 9.23 -4.82 -0.90
CA GLN A 58 8.53 -4.55 -2.15
C GLN A 58 7.01 -4.66 -1.98
N PRO A 59 6.20 -3.85 -2.71
CA PRO A 59 4.75 -3.85 -2.54
C PRO A 59 4.10 -5.20 -2.86
N ILE A 60 3.44 -5.81 -1.88
CA ILE A 60 2.69 -7.06 -2.00
C ILE A 60 1.21 -6.74 -2.21
N SER A 61 0.59 -7.35 -3.22
CA SER A 61 -0.83 -7.15 -3.55
C SER A 61 -1.76 -7.80 -2.52
N PRO A 62 -2.53 -7.06 -1.71
CA PRO A 62 -3.36 -7.68 -0.69
C PRO A 62 -4.66 -8.28 -1.26
N PRO A 63 -5.29 -9.25 -0.56
CA PRO A 63 -6.60 -9.78 -0.97
C PRO A 63 -7.71 -8.72 -1.01
N LYS A 64 -7.64 -7.72 -0.12
CA LYS A 64 -8.54 -6.55 -0.05
C LYS A 64 -7.74 -5.33 0.40
N ALA A 65 -8.20 -4.12 0.05
CA ALA A 65 -7.55 -2.87 0.46
C ALA A 65 -7.43 -2.69 1.99
N ASN A 66 -8.35 -3.30 2.73
CA ASN A 66 -8.42 -3.28 4.19
C ASN A 66 -8.45 -4.71 4.71
N SER A 67 -7.28 -5.31 4.90
CA SER A 67 -7.16 -6.68 5.37
C SER A 67 -5.92 -6.87 6.23
N SER A 68 -6.01 -7.80 7.17
CA SER A 68 -4.88 -8.25 7.96
C SER A 68 -4.85 -9.76 8.08
N TRP A 69 -3.64 -10.33 8.06
CA TRP A 69 -3.43 -11.76 8.25
C TRP A 69 -2.03 -12.01 8.82
N GLU A 70 -1.88 -13.16 9.48
CA GLU A 70 -0.60 -13.63 9.99
C GLU A 70 -0.12 -14.79 9.13
N LEU A 71 1.17 -14.80 8.78
CA LEU A 71 1.82 -15.93 8.12
C LEU A 71 2.94 -16.46 9.00
N ASN A 72 2.89 -17.77 9.23
CA ASN A 72 4.03 -18.56 9.70
C ASN A 72 4.59 -19.36 8.52
N PHE A 73 5.88 -19.23 8.24
CA PHE A 73 6.55 -19.91 7.13
C PHE A 73 8.07 -20.06 7.39
N HIS A 74 8.67 -21.06 6.73
CA HIS A 74 10.12 -21.26 6.67
C HIS A 74 10.70 -20.47 5.50
N ALA A 75 11.85 -19.84 5.73
CA ALA A 75 12.52 -19.03 4.72
C ALA A 75 14.02 -18.89 5.04
N PRO A 76 14.85 -18.45 4.08
CA PRO A 76 16.25 -18.23 4.36
C PRO A 76 16.43 -17.01 5.26
N ALA A 77 17.44 -17.06 6.13
CA ALA A 77 17.89 -15.95 6.95
C ALA A 77 19.41 -15.96 7.02
N ILE A 78 20.02 -14.78 7.11
CA ILE A 78 21.44 -14.69 7.45
C ILE A 78 21.60 -14.31 8.91
N ASN A 79 22.70 -14.74 9.51
CA ASN A 79 23.16 -14.31 10.82
C ASN A 79 24.63 -13.90 10.67
N CYS A 80 24.91 -12.65 11.02
CA CYS A 80 26.20 -12.03 10.81
C CYS A 80 26.96 -11.92 12.13
N GLN A 81 28.21 -12.36 12.15
CA GLN A 81 29.07 -12.33 13.34
C GLN A 81 30.44 -11.76 13.00
N ALA A 82 31.08 -11.12 13.97
CA ALA A 82 32.48 -10.74 13.82
C ALA A 82 33.33 -12.02 13.74
N VAL A 83 34.29 -12.05 12.83
CA VAL A 83 35.23 -13.17 12.72
C VAL A 83 36.12 -13.27 13.96
N ASP A 84 36.61 -14.47 14.24
CA ASP A 84 37.54 -14.70 15.34
C ASP A 84 38.86 -13.93 15.15
N ALA A 85 39.47 -13.52 16.26
CA ALA A 85 40.66 -12.66 16.25
C ALA A 85 41.85 -13.24 15.44
N SER A 86 42.03 -14.57 15.43
CA SER A 86 43.08 -15.21 14.62
C SER A 86 42.80 -15.10 13.13
N LEU A 87 41.55 -15.34 12.72
CA LEU A 87 41.15 -15.22 11.32
C LEU A 87 41.17 -13.74 10.88
N GLN A 88 40.78 -12.82 11.77
CA GLN A 88 40.88 -11.38 11.54
C GLN A 88 42.33 -10.96 11.21
N GLU A 89 43.31 -11.48 11.95
CA GLU A 89 44.73 -11.21 11.70
C GLU A 89 45.18 -11.75 10.34
N GLU A 90 44.83 -13.01 10.00
CA GLU A 90 45.17 -13.61 8.71
C GLU A 90 44.54 -12.89 7.52
N ILE A 91 43.27 -12.46 7.65
CA ILE A 91 42.57 -11.67 6.63
C ILE A 91 43.26 -10.31 6.46
N THR A 92 43.61 -9.66 7.57
CA THR A 92 44.31 -8.38 7.57
C THR A 92 45.67 -8.48 6.89
N ASP A 93 46.44 -9.53 7.17
CA ASP A 93 47.71 -9.81 6.49
C ASP A 93 47.52 -10.04 5.00
N ASN A 94 46.51 -10.81 4.61
CA ASN A 94 46.21 -11.08 3.21
C ASN A 94 45.83 -9.80 2.43
N ILE A 95 45.05 -8.90 3.05
CA ILE A 95 44.71 -7.59 2.47
C ILE A 95 45.96 -6.73 2.33
N PHE A 96 46.79 -6.68 3.38
CA PHE A 96 48.02 -5.90 3.39
C PHE A 96 49.00 -6.33 2.29
N ASP A 97 49.20 -7.65 2.14
CA ASP A 97 50.03 -8.21 1.07
C ASP A 97 49.47 -7.88 -0.32
N ALA A 98 48.14 -7.96 -0.50
CA ALA A 98 47.48 -7.62 -1.76
C ALA A 98 47.67 -6.14 -2.15
N ILE A 99 47.58 -5.22 -1.19
CA ILE A 99 47.85 -3.79 -1.41
C ILE A 99 49.30 -3.57 -1.85
N ASN A 100 50.27 -4.23 -1.19
CA ASN A 100 51.69 -4.08 -1.49
C ASN A 100 52.10 -4.71 -2.84
N ALA A 101 51.38 -5.73 -3.28
CA ALA A 101 51.61 -6.38 -4.57
C ALA A 101 50.97 -5.63 -5.76
N PHE A 102 50.14 -4.61 -5.50
CA PHE A 102 49.42 -3.91 -6.56
C PHE A 102 50.37 -3.15 -7.49
N PRO A 103 50.30 -3.38 -8.82
CA PRO A 103 51.22 -2.77 -9.78
C PRO A 103 50.88 -1.28 -9.99
N ALA A 104 51.55 -0.39 -9.28
CA ALA A 104 51.38 1.06 -9.44
C ALA A 104 52.71 1.81 -9.53
N LEU A 105 52.66 3.03 -10.08
CA LEU A 105 53.82 3.92 -10.21
C LEU A 105 54.28 4.53 -8.87
N VAL A 106 53.46 4.37 -7.82
CA VAL A 106 53.69 4.84 -6.45
C VAL A 106 53.38 3.72 -5.45
N PRO A 107 54.00 3.72 -4.25
CA PRO A 107 53.62 2.82 -3.18
C PRO A 107 52.13 2.91 -2.86
N CYS A 108 51.48 1.76 -2.62
CA CYS A 108 50.05 1.67 -2.26
C CYS A 108 49.11 2.27 -3.33
N GLY A 109 49.27 1.90 -4.61
CA GLY A 109 48.41 2.39 -5.70
C GLY A 109 46.93 1.99 -5.64
N ILE A 110 46.53 1.27 -4.58
CA ILE A 110 45.17 0.93 -4.24
C ILE A 110 44.99 1.04 -2.72
N SER A 111 43.87 1.63 -2.29
CA SER A 111 43.41 1.62 -0.91
C SER A 111 41.98 1.13 -0.86
N TYR A 112 41.73 0.02 -0.20
CA TYR A 112 40.37 -0.52 -0.04
C TYR A 112 39.61 0.23 1.05
N GLY A 113 38.34 0.53 0.80
CA GLY A 113 37.38 0.96 1.83
C GLY A 113 36.33 -0.11 2.12
N TYR A 114 36.07 -0.99 1.16
CA TYR A 114 35.17 -2.13 1.29
C TYR A 114 35.70 -3.31 0.48
N ILE A 115 35.62 -4.51 1.06
CA ILE A 115 35.96 -5.78 0.42
C ILE A 115 34.89 -6.79 0.83
N SER A 116 34.28 -7.47 -0.14
CA SER A 116 33.42 -8.61 0.13
C SER A 116 33.75 -9.77 -0.80
N TRP A 117 33.75 -10.96 -0.23
CA TRP A 117 34.10 -12.20 -0.91
C TRP A 117 33.37 -13.38 -0.30
N ILE A 118 33.47 -14.51 -0.95
CA ILE A 118 32.94 -15.78 -0.48
C ILE A 118 34.14 -16.68 -0.12
N PRO A 119 34.13 -17.37 1.03
CA PRO A 119 35.16 -18.35 1.35
C PRO A 119 35.07 -19.55 0.40
N ASP A 120 36.18 -20.15 -0.01
CA ASP A 120 36.18 -21.34 -0.88
C ASP A 120 36.02 -22.65 -0.09
N SER A 121 36.43 -22.65 1.18
CA SER A 121 36.33 -23.79 2.09
C SER A 121 36.34 -23.31 3.53
N SER A 122 36.00 -24.20 4.45
CA SER A 122 36.11 -23.96 5.91
C SER A 122 37.56 -23.86 6.44
N THR A 123 38.56 -23.99 5.57
CA THR A 123 39.97 -23.84 5.98
C THR A 123 40.35 -22.35 6.13
N PRO A 124 41.33 -22.00 6.99
CA PRO A 124 41.77 -20.61 7.14
C PRO A 124 42.18 -19.97 5.80
N ASN A 125 42.99 -20.68 5.00
CA ASN A 125 43.37 -20.24 3.65
C ASN A 125 42.18 -20.09 2.69
N GLY A 126 41.16 -20.94 2.83
CA GLY A 126 39.91 -20.86 2.07
C GLY A 126 39.09 -19.63 2.42
N SER A 127 39.27 -19.08 3.62
CA SER A 127 38.50 -17.95 4.15
C SER A 127 39.12 -16.58 3.83
N LEU A 128 40.35 -16.54 3.29
CA LEU A 128 41.05 -15.30 2.95
C LEU A 128 40.46 -14.61 1.69
N PRO A 129 40.44 -13.27 1.62
CA PRO A 129 39.82 -12.53 0.52
C PRO A 129 40.53 -12.69 -0.83
N PHE A 130 41.86 -12.72 -0.84
CA PHE A 130 42.67 -12.75 -2.05
C PHE A 130 43.45 -14.05 -2.19
N THR A 131 43.39 -14.64 -3.38
CA THR A 131 44.26 -15.74 -3.78
C THR A 131 45.54 -15.19 -4.39
N ASN A 132 46.68 -15.78 -3.99
CA ASN A 132 48.00 -15.44 -4.54
C ASN A 132 48.40 -16.44 -5.62
N SER A 133 48.51 -15.96 -6.86
CA SER A 133 49.06 -16.70 -7.99
C SER A 133 50.38 -16.07 -8.43
N SER A 134 51.50 -16.61 -7.92
CA SER A 134 52.87 -16.18 -8.28
C SER A 134 53.15 -14.69 -8.04
N GLY A 135 52.64 -14.13 -6.93
CA GLY A 135 52.81 -12.72 -6.55
C GLY A 135 51.71 -11.80 -7.07
N SER A 136 50.76 -12.31 -7.87
CA SER A 136 49.54 -11.59 -8.24
C SER A 136 48.40 -11.97 -7.31
N TYR A 137 47.76 -10.97 -6.71
CA TYR A 137 46.61 -11.15 -5.85
C TYR A 137 45.31 -10.91 -6.63
N SER A 138 44.37 -11.85 -6.54
CA SER A 138 43.04 -11.74 -7.13
C SER A 138 41.97 -11.99 -6.08
N LEU A 139 40.94 -11.13 -6.05
CA LEU A 139 39.81 -11.30 -5.15
C LEU A 139 39.05 -12.59 -5.48
N ARG A 140 38.63 -13.33 -4.46
CA ARG A 140 37.65 -14.41 -4.60
C ARG A 140 36.29 -13.82 -5.00
N SER A 141 35.98 -13.85 -6.29
CA SER A 141 34.80 -13.20 -6.87
C SER A 141 33.58 -14.12 -7.03
N GLY A 142 33.57 -15.28 -6.35
CA GLY A 142 32.39 -16.14 -6.29
C GLY A 142 31.21 -15.39 -5.65
N THR A 143 29.98 -15.69 -6.06
CA THR A 143 28.78 -14.99 -5.55
C THR A 143 28.00 -15.82 -4.54
N VAL A 144 28.34 -17.10 -4.41
CA VAL A 144 27.77 -18.04 -3.47
C VAL A 144 28.81 -19.10 -3.14
N GLY A 145 28.86 -19.56 -1.90
CA GLY A 145 29.84 -20.55 -1.44
C GLY A 145 29.93 -20.55 0.08
N PRO A 146 30.80 -21.39 0.67
CA PRO A 146 31.85 -22.16 0.01
C PRO A 146 31.35 -23.24 -0.94
N GLU A 147 31.95 -23.30 -2.14
CA GLU A 147 31.64 -24.27 -3.19
C GLU A 147 32.40 -25.60 -2.95
N GLU A 148 32.20 -26.24 -1.79
CA GLU A 148 32.71 -27.59 -1.61
C GLU A 148 31.96 -28.53 -2.58
N GLN A 149 32.69 -29.27 -3.42
CA GLN A 149 32.16 -30.11 -4.51
C GLN A 149 31.26 -31.24 -3.98
N PHE A 150 30.05 -30.90 -3.58
CA PHE A 150 29.00 -31.84 -3.20
C PHE A 150 27.94 -31.87 -4.30
N ALA A 151 27.82 -33.02 -4.95
CA ALA A 151 26.67 -33.35 -5.78
C ALA A 151 25.79 -34.29 -4.97
N ALA A 152 24.54 -33.88 -4.70
CA ALA A 152 23.58 -34.78 -4.08
C ALA A 152 23.31 -35.98 -5.03
N SER A 153 23.13 -37.18 -4.49
CA SER A 153 22.88 -38.38 -5.28
C SER A 153 21.91 -39.32 -4.58
N ASP A 154 21.38 -40.30 -5.31
CA ASP A 154 20.50 -41.33 -4.77
C ASP A 154 21.08 -42.00 -3.52
N GLY A 155 20.38 -41.85 -2.39
CA GLY A 155 20.69 -42.51 -1.12
C GLY A 155 21.69 -41.80 -0.21
N LEU A 156 22.16 -40.59 -0.54
CA LEU A 156 23.05 -39.80 0.32
C LEU A 156 22.40 -38.46 0.69
N PRO A 157 21.96 -38.26 1.95
CA PRO A 157 21.46 -36.96 2.39
C PRO A 157 22.58 -35.91 2.37
N TYR A 158 22.20 -34.63 2.27
CA TYR A 158 23.12 -33.52 2.48
C TYR A 158 23.83 -33.71 3.83
N PRO A 159 25.17 -33.80 3.89
CA PRO A 159 25.81 -34.16 5.14
C PRO A 159 25.75 -32.96 6.09
N THR A 160 25.34 -33.20 7.33
CA THR A 160 25.23 -32.16 8.36
C THR A 160 26.57 -31.54 8.76
N SER A 161 27.68 -32.03 8.20
CA SER A 161 29.05 -31.60 8.44
C SER A 161 29.56 -30.53 7.46
N TYR A 162 28.77 -30.15 6.45
CA TYR A 162 29.22 -29.15 5.46
C TYR A 162 29.07 -27.73 6.00
N PRO A 163 30.01 -26.83 5.68
CA PRO A 163 29.94 -25.43 6.10
C PRO A 163 28.68 -24.75 5.52
N PRO A 164 28.05 -23.84 6.29
CA PRO A 164 26.97 -23.01 5.76
C PRO A 164 27.46 -22.14 4.62
N LEU A 165 26.58 -21.84 3.67
CA LEU A 165 26.79 -20.75 2.72
C LEU A 165 27.06 -19.47 3.50
N SER A 166 28.12 -18.76 3.16
CA SER A 166 28.54 -17.56 3.88
C SER A 166 29.10 -16.50 2.94
N ILE A 167 28.95 -15.25 3.36
CA ILE A 167 29.58 -14.10 2.73
C ILE A 167 30.42 -13.37 3.77
N MET A 168 31.65 -13.07 3.39
CA MET A 168 32.59 -12.31 4.18
C MET A 168 32.57 -10.85 3.70
N ILE A 169 32.58 -9.93 4.66
CA ILE A 169 32.55 -8.50 4.41
C ILE A 169 33.56 -7.84 5.34
N ALA A 170 34.48 -7.07 4.77
CA ALA A 170 35.45 -6.25 5.48
C ALA A 170 35.25 -4.78 5.09
N THR A 171 35.06 -3.92 6.09
CA THR A 171 35.10 -2.47 5.92
C THR A 171 36.41 -1.93 6.48
N VAL A 172 37.04 -1.03 5.74
CA VAL A 172 38.33 -0.45 6.08
C VAL A 172 38.14 1.06 6.13
N PRO A 173 37.79 1.63 7.31
CA PRO A 173 37.43 3.04 7.41
C PRO A 173 38.62 3.99 7.14
N ILE A 174 39.86 3.51 7.34
CA ILE A 174 41.09 4.26 7.08
C ILE A 174 41.52 4.12 5.61
N MET A 175 40.58 4.36 4.69
CA MET A 175 40.88 4.38 3.26
C MET A 175 41.63 5.66 2.90
N TYR A 176 42.85 5.54 2.37
CA TYR A 176 43.68 6.68 1.99
C TYR A 176 43.21 7.30 0.67
N THR A 177 43.16 8.62 0.65
CA THR A 177 42.85 9.42 -0.54
C THR A 177 44.05 10.29 -0.94
N LYS A 178 44.04 10.83 -2.16
CA LYS A 178 45.18 11.56 -2.77
C LYS A 178 45.75 12.69 -1.88
N LEU A 179 44.92 13.31 -1.04
CA LEU A 179 45.33 14.40 -0.13
C LEU A 179 46.28 13.94 0.98
N ASP A 180 46.29 12.64 1.32
CA ASP A 180 47.08 12.08 2.43
C ASP A 180 48.30 11.26 1.97
N LEU A 181 48.66 11.33 0.67
CA LEU A 181 49.73 10.53 0.06
C LEU A 181 51.14 10.78 0.60
N GLN A 182 51.36 11.81 1.43
CA GLN A 182 52.63 11.91 2.20
C GLN A 182 52.77 10.79 3.24
N SER A 183 51.68 10.08 3.56
CA SER A 183 51.57 9.04 4.58
C SER A 183 51.57 7.60 4.03
N CYS A 184 51.47 7.39 2.71
CA CYS A 184 51.43 6.03 2.11
C CYS A 184 52.78 5.29 2.16
N SER A 185 53.89 5.98 2.37
CA SER A 185 55.20 5.33 2.63
C SER A 185 55.22 4.57 3.97
N SER A 186 54.23 4.81 4.82
CA SER A 186 54.02 4.18 6.12
C SER A 186 52.57 3.67 6.25
N LEU A 187 52.03 2.97 5.23
CA LEU A 187 50.86 2.12 5.48
C LEU A 187 51.31 1.04 6.47
N GLU A 188 51.12 1.32 7.76
CA GLU A 188 51.37 0.34 8.79
C GLU A 188 50.20 -0.65 8.77
N LYS A 189 50.50 -1.94 8.95
CA LYS A 189 49.47 -2.98 9.19
C LYS A 189 48.47 -2.56 10.27
N SER A 190 48.89 -1.71 11.22
CA SER A 190 48.06 -1.13 12.27
C SER A 190 46.84 -0.36 11.75
N ALA A 191 46.88 0.21 10.53
CA ALA A 191 45.75 0.91 9.93
C ALA A 191 44.57 -0.01 9.59
N LEU A 192 44.81 -1.32 9.49
CA LEU A 192 43.77 -2.32 9.26
C LEU A 192 43.18 -2.87 10.57
N ASN A 193 43.74 -2.52 11.74
CA ASN A 193 43.24 -3.01 13.03
C ASN A 193 41.83 -2.51 13.35
N ASP A 194 41.45 -1.32 12.85
CA ASP A 194 40.12 -0.73 13.04
C ASP A 194 39.11 -1.25 11.99
N SER A 195 39.49 -2.23 11.17
CA SER A 195 38.59 -2.84 10.20
C SER A 195 37.50 -3.67 10.87
N THR A 196 36.28 -3.57 10.34
CA THR A 196 35.16 -4.43 10.76
C THR A 196 35.04 -5.58 9.78
N ILE A 197 35.23 -6.80 10.25
CA ILE A 197 35.18 -8.01 9.42
C ILE A 197 34.06 -8.92 9.93
N LEU A 198 33.07 -9.15 9.07
CA LEU A 198 31.87 -9.90 9.36
C LEU A 198 31.79 -11.16 8.49
N GLU A 199 31.40 -12.27 9.10
CA GLU A 199 30.94 -13.48 8.44
C GLU A 199 29.42 -13.57 8.56
N CYS A 200 28.71 -13.59 7.44
CA CYS A 200 27.26 -13.75 7.39
C CYS A 200 26.92 -15.12 6.81
N SER A 201 26.49 -16.06 7.66
CA SER A 201 26.14 -17.42 7.24
C SER A 201 24.63 -17.60 7.05
N LEU A 202 24.24 -18.48 6.14
CA LEU A 202 22.85 -18.77 5.76
C LEU A 202 22.24 -19.89 6.61
N TYR A 203 21.03 -19.64 7.06
CA TYR A 203 20.24 -20.54 7.89
C TYR A 203 18.82 -20.68 7.35
N ASN A 204 18.23 -21.86 7.56
CA ASN A 204 16.78 -22.03 7.51
C ASN A 204 16.20 -21.50 8.81
N ALA A 205 15.27 -20.56 8.71
CA ALA A 205 14.64 -19.94 9.87
C ALA A 205 13.11 -19.91 9.75
N THR A 206 12.45 -19.85 10.90
CA THR A 206 10.99 -19.67 10.98
C THR A 206 10.63 -18.22 11.18
N TYR A 207 9.78 -17.70 10.31
CA TYR A 207 9.25 -16.33 10.35
C TYR A 207 7.79 -16.32 10.76
N ILE A 208 7.42 -15.41 11.66
CA ILE A 208 6.03 -14.99 11.88
C ILE A 208 5.91 -13.53 11.45
N SER A 209 5.10 -13.30 10.43
CA SER A 209 4.91 -11.98 9.82
C SER A 209 3.44 -11.58 9.86
N ASN A 210 3.17 -10.42 10.45
CA ASN A 210 1.85 -9.82 10.52
C ASN A 210 1.68 -8.79 9.42
N PHE A 211 0.82 -9.10 8.46
CA PHE A 211 0.49 -8.26 7.32
C PHE A 211 -0.73 -7.44 7.66
N THR A 212 -0.63 -6.11 7.54
CA THR A 212 -1.74 -5.19 7.76
C THR A 212 -1.84 -4.22 6.60
N TYR A 213 -3.04 -4.10 6.04
CA TYR A 213 -3.35 -3.17 4.96
C TYR A 213 -4.46 -2.24 5.40
N VAL A 214 -4.19 -0.93 5.33
CA VAL A 214 -5.16 0.13 5.62
C VAL A 214 -5.20 1.06 4.42
N ASN A 215 -6.35 1.10 3.75
CA ASN A 215 -6.59 1.83 2.51
C ASN A 215 -5.55 1.53 1.42
N GLY A 216 -5.08 0.28 1.36
CA GLY A 216 -4.05 -0.17 0.43
C GLY A 216 -2.61 0.12 0.86
N VAL A 217 -2.38 0.84 1.96
CA VAL A 217 -1.03 1.04 2.52
C VAL A 217 -0.58 -0.23 3.22
N GLN A 218 0.57 -0.76 2.80
CA GLN A 218 1.20 -1.95 3.35
C GLN A 218 1.94 -1.61 4.65
N ASN A 219 1.69 -2.38 5.70
CA ASN A 219 2.51 -2.40 6.90
C ASN A 219 2.73 -3.85 7.34
N ILE A 220 4.00 -4.27 7.34
CA ILE A 220 4.41 -5.65 7.64
C ILE A 220 5.25 -5.58 8.90
N ASN A 221 4.78 -6.21 9.96
CA ASN A 221 5.56 -6.37 11.17
C ASN A 221 6.02 -7.81 11.29
N THR A 222 7.32 -8.02 11.12
CA THR A 222 7.97 -9.30 11.24
C THR A 222 8.94 -9.20 12.40
N THR A 223 8.65 -9.92 13.48
CA THR A 223 9.65 -10.12 14.54
C THR A 223 10.80 -10.94 13.97
N LEU A 224 12.04 -10.72 14.45
CA LEU A 224 13.26 -11.50 14.18
C LEU A 224 12.96 -12.99 13.94
N PRO A 225 13.77 -13.72 13.14
CA PRO A 225 13.57 -15.15 12.98
C PRO A 225 13.43 -15.79 14.36
N LEU A 226 12.29 -16.44 14.62
CA LEU A 226 11.94 -16.95 15.95
C LEU A 226 12.95 -18.00 16.41
N GLN A 227 13.52 -18.70 15.43
CA GLN A 227 14.52 -19.72 15.61
C GLN A 227 15.31 -19.91 14.33
N PHE A 228 16.63 -19.90 14.43
CA PHE A 228 17.52 -20.49 13.42
C PHE A 228 17.48 -22.00 13.60
N LEU A 229 17.02 -22.73 12.57
CA LEU A 229 16.80 -24.17 12.65
C LEU A 229 18.07 -24.94 12.28
N ASN A 230 18.50 -24.81 11.03
CA ASN A 230 19.65 -25.53 10.47
C ASN A 230 20.44 -24.63 9.54
N THR A 231 21.74 -24.88 9.42
CA THR A 231 22.59 -24.27 8.39
C THR A 231 22.18 -24.75 7.00
N VAL A 232 22.37 -23.88 5.99
CA VAL A 232 22.11 -24.21 4.59
C VAL A 232 23.44 -24.12 3.86
N GLY A 233 23.94 -25.25 3.37
CA GLY A 233 25.21 -25.29 2.63
C GLY A 233 25.01 -25.39 1.11
N TYR A 234 26.12 -25.30 0.38
CA TYR A 234 26.11 -25.26 -1.09
C TYR A 234 25.74 -26.63 -1.69
N ILE A 235 24.90 -26.62 -2.73
CA ILE A 235 24.63 -27.74 -3.62
C ILE A 235 24.91 -27.30 -5.05
N GLY A 236 25.98 -27.84 -5.65
CA GLY A 236 26.35 -27.54 -7.04
C GLY A 236 25.49 -28.28 -8.06
N GLY A 237 24.90 -29.39 -7.66
CA GLY A 237 24.02 -30.17 -8.52
C GLY A 237 23.57 -31.47 -7.89
N VAL A 238 22.78 -32.22 -8.65
CA VAL A 238 22.13 -33.45 -8.22
C VAL A 238 22.22 -34.46 -9.35
N THR A 239 22.56 -35.69 -9.02
CA THR A 239 22.64 -36.81 -9.97
C THR A 239 21.54 -37.82 -9.67
N GLY A 240 20.93 -38.39 -10.71
CA GLY A 240 19.87 -39.39 -10.60
C GLY A 240 18.46 -38.80 -10.56
N ALA A 241 17.53 -39.52 -9.94
CA ALA A 241 16.08 -39.27 -9.96
C ALA A 241 15.62 -38.12 -9.04
N TYR A 242 16.39 -37.05 -8.95
CA TYR A 242 16.11 -35.90 -8.09
C TYR A 242 16.29 -34.61 -8.89
N PRO A 243 15.42 -33.60 -8.75
CA PRO A 243 14.31 -33.48 -7.80
C PRO A 243 13.01 -34.18 -8.24
N PHE A 244 13.03 -34.91 -9.37
CA PHE A 244 11.85 -35.55 -9.98
C PHE A 244 11.90 -37.07 -9.87
N SER A 245 10.83 -37.72 -9.43
CA SER A 245 10.75 -39.19 -9.35
C SER A 245 11.01 -39.88 -10.70
N ASP A 246 11.69 -41.03 -10.65
CA ASP A 246 11.81 -41.97 -11.77
C ASP A 246 10.44 -42.52 -12.18
N SER A 247 9.84 -42.00 -13.25
CA SER A 247 8.88 -42.78 -14.04
C SER A 247 9.25 -42.72 -15.51
N TRP A 248 10.27 -43.50 -15.88
CA TRP A 248 10.55 -43.82 -17.27
C TRP A 248 10.24 -45.31 -17.49
N GLU A 249 9.12 -45.61 -18.15
CA GLU A 249 8.92 -46.91 -18.78
C GLU A 249 8.66 -46.72 -20.28
N ASN A 250 9.70 -46.91 -21.07
CA ASN A 250 9.56 -47.15 -22.51
C ASN A 250 8.96 -48.56 -22.72
N ASN A 251 7.63 -48.67 -22.71
CA ASN A 251 6.86 -49.70 -23.44
C ASN A 251 5.33 -49.55 -23.29
N GLY A 252 4.80 -48.33 -23.44
CA GLY A 252 3.40 -48.13 -23.80
C GLY A 252 2.35 -48.42 -22.71
N THR A 253 2.73 -48.60 -21.46
CA THR A 253 1.81 -48.56 -20.31
C THR A 253 2.05 -47.30 -19.50
N THR A 254 1.11 -46.36 -19.58
CA THR A 254 1.04 -45.20 -18.70
C THR A 254 0.79 -45.67 -17.27
N ILE A 255 1.74 -45.42 -16.37
CA ILE A 255 1.50 -45.58 -14.93
C ILE A 255 0.64 -44.40 -14.47
N ASP A 256 -0.53 -44.73 -13.92
CA ASP A 256 -1.43 -43.80 -13.26
C ASP A 256 -0.72 -43.28 -11.99
N LEU A 257 -0.56 -41.95 -11.85
CA LEU A 257 0.09 -41.29 -10.70
C LEU A 257 -0.82 -41.32 -9.45
N GLN A 258 -1.31 -42.49 -9.07
CA GLN A 258 -2.13 -42.68 -7.87
C GLN A 258 -1.28 -42.75 -6.59
N ASP A 259 0.02 -43.00 -6.70
CA ASP A 259 0.97 -42.91 -5.59
C ASP A 259 2.03 -41.85 -5.93
N SER A 260 1.80 -40.64 -5.41
CA SER A 260 2.59 -39.40 -5.51
C SER A 260 3.95 -39.48 -6.23
N PRO A 261 4.21 -38.71 -7.31
CA PRO A 261 5.58 -38.51 -7.77
C PRO A 261 6.38 -37.93 -6.61
N SER A 262 7.40 -38.66 -6.13
CA SER A 262 8.21 -38.32 -4.96
C SER A 262 9.07 -37.09 -5.27
N TYR A 263 8.46 -35.92 -5.22
CA TYR A 263 9.11 -34.62 -5.35
C TYR A 263 9.87 -34.32 -4.07
N ASN A 264 11.19 -34.15 -4.16
CA ASN A 264 12.01 -33.87 -2.98
C ASN A 264 11.95 -32.37 -2.65
N THR A 265 10.93 -31.98 -1.87
CA THR A 265 10.71 -30.57 -1.50
C THR A 265 11.88 -29.97 -0.75
N THR A 266 12.57 -30.74 0.10
CA THR A 266 13.72 -30.27 0.88
C THR A 266 14.89 -29.87 -0.01
N LEU A 267 15.18 -30.68 -1.03
CA LEU A 267 16.25 -30.38 -1.98
C LEU A 267 15.96 -29.11 -2.79
N VAL A 268 14.71 -28.96 -3.24
CA VAL A 268 14.28 -27.76 -3.97
C VAL A 268 14.31 -26.52 -3.09
N GLU A 269 13.93 -26.65 -1.82
CA GLU A 269 14.04 -25.58 -0.83
C GLU A 269 15.49 -25.11 -0.65
N ILE A 270 16.47 -26.03 -0.61
CA ILE A 270 17.89 -25.66 -0.54
C ILE A 270 18.32 -24.89 -1.79
N PHE A 271 17.94 -25.34 -2.99
CA PHE A 271 18.22 -24.57 -4.21
C PHE A 271 17.58 -23.18 -4.19
N ALA A 272 16.38 -23.06 -3.63
CA ALA A 272 15.71 -21.77 -3.51
C ALA A 272 16.45 -20.84 -2.54
N TYR A 273 16.88 -21.34 -1.39
CA TYR A 273 17.65 -20.58 -0.40
C TYR A 273 19.02 -20.17 -0.93
N GLN A 274 19.72 -21.10 -1.61
CA GLN A 274 20.98 -20.82 -2.30
C GLN A 274 20.81 -19.75 -3.36
N ALA A 275 19.74 -19.79 -4.16
CA ALA A 275 19.46 -18.76 -5.16
C ALA A 275 19.22 -17.37 -4.56
N VAL A 276 18.55 -17.28 -3.40
CA VAL A 276 18.41 -16.00 -2.69
C VAL A 276 19.77 -15.48 -2.22
N MET A 277 20.61 -16.36 -1.66
CA MET A 277 21.96 -16.01 -1.21
C MET A 277 22.89 -15.61 -2.37
N ASP A 278 22.87 -16.33 -3.49
CA ASP A 278 23.64 -15.99 -4.70
C ASP A 278 23.23 -14.61 -5.22
N ALA A 279 21.92 -14.36 -5.37
CA ALA A 279 21.42 -13.06 -5.83
C ALA A 279 21.81 -11.92 -4.87
N PHE A 280 21.84 -12.17 -3.56
CA PHE A 280 22.33 -11.22 -2.56
C PHE A 280 23.84 -10.99 -2.67
N GLY A 281 24.62 -12.06 -2.83
CA GLY A 281 26.06 -12.02 -3.06
C GLY A 281 26.44 -11.25 -4.32
N ARG A 282 25.68 -11.37 -5.43
CA ARG A 282 25.87 -10.59 -6.66
C ARG A 282 25.83 -9.07 -6.47
N MET A 283 25.12 -8.59 -5.45
CA MET A 283 25.06 -7.16 -5.13
C MET A 283 26.23 -6.72 -4.24
N LEU A 284 26.74 -7.62 -3.39
CA LEU A 284 27.69 -7.30 -2.33
C LEU A 284 29.14 -7.63 -2.69
N VAL A 285 29.40 -8.82 -3.22
CA VAL A 285 30.75 -9.33 -3.50
C VAL A 285 31.48 -8.39 -4.44
N GLY A 286 32.74 -8.10 -4.14
CA GLY A 286 33.55 -7.15 -4.88
C GLY A 286 34.26 -6.18 -3.95
N THR A 287 34.80 -5.10 -4.51
CA THR A 287 35.59 -4.12 -3.74
C THR A 287 35.15 -2.71 -4.07
N VAL A 288 35.23 -1.83 -3.07
CA VAL A 288 35.28 -0.38 -3.27
C VAL A 288 36.66 0.08 -2.83
N ALA A 289 37.40 0.65 -3.75
CA ALA A 289 38.76 1.09 -3.50
C ALA A 289 39.06 2.41 -4.19
N TYR A 290 39.89 3.21 -3.54
CA TYR A 290 40.50 4.38 -4.15
C TYR A 290 41.78 3.93 -4.86
N LYS A 291 41.84 4.08 -6.18
CA LYS A 291 42.97 3.59 -6.99
C LYS A 291 43.42 4.56 -8.06
N ASP A 292 44.69 4.48 -8.43
CA ASP A 292 45.28 5.21 -9.55
C ASP A 292 44.80 4.58 -10.87
N LYS A 293 44.08 5.36 -11.70
CA LYS A 293 43.55 4.89 -12.99
C LYS A 293 44.45 5.22 -14.17
N ASP A 294 45.05 6.42 -14.20
CA ASP A 294 45.89 6.89 -15.32
C ASP A 294 46.84 8.01 -14.87
N GLN A 295 48.15 7.73 -14.78
CA GLN A 295 49.22 8.74 -14.58
C GLN A 295 48.99 9.68 -13.37
N GLY A 296 48.51 9.15 -12.22
CA GLY A 296 48.29 9.91 -11.00
C GLY A 296 46.88 10.53 -10.88
N ALA A 297 45.94 10.12 -11.73
CA ALA A 297 44.51 10.36 -11.57
C ALA A 297 43.91 9.26 -10.67
N TRP A 298 43.59 9.64 -9.44
CA TRP A 298 42.97 8.73 -8.48
C TRP A 298 41.45 8.89 -8.49
N SER A 299 40.73 7.80 -8.34
CA SER A 299 39.27 7.84 -8.23
C SER A 299 38.78 6.72 -7.34
N LEU A 300 37.62 6.95 -6.70
CA LEU A 300 36.89 5.88 -6.05
C LEU A 300 36.31 4.96 -7.12
N ASP A 301 36.55 3.66 -7.01
CA ASP A 301 36.06 2.68 -7.97
C ASP A 301 35.45 1.47 -7.27
N ALA A 302 34.21 1.16 -7.63
CA ALA A 302 33.55 -0.09 -7.25
C ALA A 302 33.82 -1.13 -8.33
N THR A 303 34.48 -2.24 -7.98
CA THR A 303 34.79 -3.35 -8.88
C THR A 303 33.92 -4.55 -8.50
N ASN A 304 33.11 -5.02 -9.46
CA ASN A 304 32.22 -6.19 -9.35
C ASN A 304 31.14 -6.15 -8.26
N THR A 305 30.96 -5.01 -7.56
CA THR A 305 29.96 -4.83 -6.50
C THR A 305 29.02 -3.68 -6.84
N SER A 306 27.78 -3.75 -6.35
CA SER A 306 26.80 -2.67 -6.37
C SER A 306 26.53 -2.08 -4.98
N ILE A 307 27.39 -2.35 -3.99
CA ILE A 307 27.22 -1.90 -2.60
C ILE A 307 26.95 -0.39 -2.50
N MET A 308 27.59 0.43 -3.35
CA MET A 308 27.43 1.89 -3.33
C MET A 308 26.06 2.38 -3.82
N THR A 309 25.23 1.52 -4.40
CA THR A 309 23.85 1.87 -4.79
C THR A 309 22.82 1.29 -3.83
N THR A 310 23.25 0.69 -2.73
CA THR A 310 22.37 0.07 -1.75
C THR A 310 22.22 0.93 -0.50
N VAL A 311 21.26 0.56 0.34
CA VAL A 311 21.06 1.17 1.66
C VAL A 311 22.22 0.99 2.63
N PHE A 312 23.15 0.07 2.34
CA PHE A 312 24.30 -0.17 3.20
C PHE A 312 25.26 1.01 3.26
N LEU A 313 25.23 1.95 2.30
CA LEU A 313 26.02 3.18 2.39
C LEU A 313 25.65 4.07 3.59
N GLN A 314 24.49 3.88 4.21
CA GLN A 314 24.05 4.66 5.37
C GLN A 314 24.44 4.02 6.71
N THR A 315 25.19 2.92 6.71
CA THR A 315 25.65 2.25 7.93
C THR A 315 26.85 2.96 8.53
N ASN A 316 27.10 2.74 9.83
CA ASN A 316 28.22 3.36 10.54
C ASN A 316 29.57 3.07 9.88
N GLU A 317 29.72 1.87 9.34
CA GLU A 317 30.96 1.35 8.77
C GLU A 317 31.19 1.77 7.32
N LEU A 318 30.16 2.22 6.58
CA LEU A 318 30.25 2.59 5.17
C LEU A 318 29.88 4.04 4.87
N ALA A 319 29.32 4.78 5.83
CA ALA A 319 28.92 6.18 5.63
C ALA A 319 30.06 7.07 5.13
N PHE A 320 31.31 6.79 5.54
CA PHE A 320 32.50 7.52 5.07
C PHE A 320 32.72 7.43 3.54
N LEU A 321 32.19 6.41 2.86
CA LEU A 321 32.32 6.28 1.41
C LEU A 321 31.49 7.32 0.65
N GLN A 322 30.49 7.95 1.28
CA GLN A 322 29.67 8.97 0.65
C GLN A 322 30.47 10.24 0.31
N SER A 323 31.47 10.57 1.11
CA SER A 323 32.35 11.73 0.93
C SER A 323 33.72 11.37 0.31
N ALA A 324 34.02 10.08 0.13
CA ALA A 324 35.33 9.60 -0.29
C ALA A 324 35.80 10.10 -1.68
N ASP A 325 34.87 10.42 -2.61
CA ASP A 325 35.21 10.92 -3.95
C ASP A 325 35.34 12.46 -4.01
N GLN A 326 34.96 13.19 -2.94
CA GLN A 326 35.02 14.65 -2.89
C GLN A 326 36.44 15.23 -2.92
N VAL A 327 37.46 14.38 -2.83
CA VAL A 327 38.87 14.78 -2.87
C VAL A 327 39.29 15.34 -4.24
N ASN A 328 38.53 15.06 -5.30
CA ASN A 328 38.71 15.62 -6.63
C ASN A 328 37.69 16.72 -6.99
N ASP A 329 36.87 17.16 -6.03
CA ASP A 329 35.82 18.12 -6.28
C ASP A 329 36.39 19.54 -6.46
N LEU A 330 35.87 20.24 -7.46
CA LEU A 330 36.18 21.64 -7.76
C LEU A 330 35.85 22.55 -6.56
N SER A 331 35.00 22.10 -5.63
CA SER A 331 34.69 22.74 -4.34
C SER A 331 35.93 22.97 -3.46
N ARG A 332 37.01 22.18 -3.62
CA ARG A 332 38.31 22.41 -2.93
C ARG A 332 39.30 23.25 -3.74
N MET A 333 39.01 23.60 -5.00
CA MET A 333 39.78 24.60 -5.74
C MET A 333 39.38 26.00 -5.25
N ASP A 334 40.10 26.46 -4.23
CA ASP A 334 39.89 27.74 -3.53
C ASP A 334 38.47 27.92 -2.94
N GLU A 335 38.36 27.78 -1.62
CA GLU A 335 37.23 28.21 -0.76
C GLU A 335 36.76 29.67 -1.00
N VAL A 336 37.40 30.41 -1.91
CA VAL A 336 37.14 31.81 -2.26
C VAL A 336 36.14 31.97 -3.42
N PHE A 337 35.94 30.98 -4.30
CA PHE A 337 35.17 31.18 -5.55
C PHE A 337 33.93 30.30 -5.76
N TRP A 338 33.69 29.26 -4.97
CA TRP A 338 32.51 28.41 -5.14
C TRP A 338 31.52 28.53 -3.96
N PRO A 339 30.51 29.44 -4.03
CA PRO A 339 29.45 29.55 -3.03
C PRO A 339 28.36 28.46 -3.17
N GLY A 340 28.64 27.37 -3.90
CA GLY A 340 27.64 26.47 -4.48
C GLY A 340 27.25 25.25 -3.65
N ASP A 341 27.80 25.06 -2.46
CA ASP A 341 27.53 23.87 -1.65
C ASP A 341 26.17 24.00 -0.94
N SER A 342 25.13 23.60 -1.66
CA SER A 342 23.74 23.58 -1.18
C SER A 342 23.32 22.22 -0.59
N ILE A 343 24.20 21.22 -0.64
CA ILE A 343 23.94 19.85 -0.20
C ILE A 343 24.92 19.49 0.92
N THR A 344 24.40 18.92 2.00
CA THR A 344 25.21 18.38 3.09
C THR A 344 25.34 16.87 2.90
N ILE A 345 26.57 16.37 2.89
CA ILE A 345 26.84 14.93 2.98
C ILE A 345 27.00 14.60 4.47
N SER A 346 26.33 13.54 4.93
CA SER A 346 26.44 13.09 6.31
C SER A 346 27.30 11.84 6.36
N ASP A 347 28.44 11.93 7.02
CA ASP A 347 29.30 10.77 7.31
C ASP A 347 28.81 9.98 8.54
N ASN A 348 27.72 10.40 9.18
CA ASN A 348 27.14 9.68 10.30
C ASN A 348 26.21 8.58 9.80
N GLY A 349 26.55 7.34 10.14
CA GLY A 349 25.67 6.20 9.93
C GLY A 349 24.44 6.21 10.84
N THR A 350 23.41 5.48 10.41
CA THR A 350 22.14 5.36 11.14
C THR A 350 22.05 4.07 11.95
N MET A 351 22.79 3.03 11.56
CA MET A 351 22.79 1.72 12.19
C MET A 351 24.08 0.92 11.88
N PRO A 352 24.43 -0.09 12.70
CA PRO A 352 25.55 -1.00 12.40
C PRO A 352 25.31 -1.83 11.13
N LEU A 353 26.37 -2.07 10.36
CA LEU A 353 26.33 -2.84 9.12
C LEU A 353 25.83 -4.26 9.32
N LYS A 354 26.21 -4.89 10.43
CA LYS A 354 25.70 -6.21 10.83
C LYS A 354 24.17 -6.25 10.84
N ASP A 355 23.57 -5.32 11.58
CA ASP A 355 22.11 -5.29 11.77
C ASP A 355 21.42 -4.94 10.45
N ALA A 356 22.01 -4.03 9.66
CA ALA A 356 21.51 -3.67 8.34
C ALA A 356 21.51 -4.86 7.38
N LEU A 357 22.55 -5.69 7.38
CA LEU A 357 22.64 -6.88 6.51
C LEU A 357 21.53 -7.89 6.84
N GLU A 358 21.36 -8.23 8.12
CA GLU A 358 20.32 -9.16 8.58
C GLU A 358 18.91 -8.62 8.30
N GLU A 359 18.68 -7.33 8.52
CA GLU A 359 17.42 -6.65 8.20
C GLU A 359 17.14 -6.60 6.71
N ALA A 360 18.13 -6.25 5.89
CA ALA A 360 17.98 -6.20 4.45
C ALA A 360 17.70 -7.59 3.86
N PHE A 361 18.38 -8.64 4.34
CA PHE A 361 18.12 -10.01 3.89
C PHE A 361 16.71 -10.49 4.28
N ARG A 362 16.22 -10.12 5.47
CA ARG A 362 14.82 -10.34 5.87
C ARG A 362 13.86 -9.60 4.96
N ASN A 363 14.12 -8.33 4.66
CA ASN A 363 13.28 -7.55 3.75
C ASN A 363 13.27 -8.16 2.35
N VAL A 364 14.43 -8.61 1.84
CA VAL A 364 14.54 -9.36 0.57
C VAL A 364 13.64 -10.59 0.60
N THR A 365 13.73 -11.39 1.67
CA THR A 365 12.94 -12.61 1.84
C THR A 365 11.43 -12.33 1.80
N LEU A 366 10.98 -11.23 2.42
CA LEU A 366 9.58 -10.79 2.37
C LEU A 366 9.20 -10.24 0.98
N SER A 367 10.11 -9.50 0.32
CA SER A 367 9.92 -8.96 -1.03
C SER A 367 9.75 -10.04 -2.10
N LEU A 368 10.26 -11.25 -1.88
CA LEU A 368 10.02 -12.39 -2.79
C LEU A 368 8.53 -12.71 -2.93
N ILE A 369 7.72 -12.46 -1.89
CA ILE A 369 6.26 -12.65 -1.91
C ILE A 369 5.60 -11.76 -2.98
N ALA A 370 6.16 -10.58 -3.26
CA ALA A 370 5.64 -9.66 -4.27
C ALA A 370 5.84 -10.16 -5.70
N GLN A 371 6.78 -11.09 -5.94
CA GLN A 371 7.07 -11.59 -7.29
C GLN A 371 6.09 -12.69 -7.70
N TYR A 372 5.26 -12.41 -8.70
CA TYR A 372 4.25 -13.35 -9.20
C TYR A 372 4.85 -14.67 -9.69
N THR A 373 6.08 -14.69 -10.23
CA THR A 373 6.75 -15.92 -10.70
C THR A 373 7.18 -16.85 -9.56
N LEU A 374 7.29 -16.31 -8.34
CA LEU A 374 7.70 -17.01 -7.13
C LEU A 374 6.52 -17.37 -6.22
N GLN A 375 5.31 -16.96 -6.61
CA GLN A 375 4.07 -17.32 -5.90
C GLN A 375 3.64 -18.74 -6.29
N PRO A 376 3.04 -19.49 -5.35
CA PRO A 376 2.60 -20.86 -5.59
C PRO A 376 1.48 -20.90 -6.63
N ASN A 377 1.57 -21.88 -7.53
CA ASN A 377 0.45 -22.22 -8.39
C ASN A 377 -0.60 -23.00 -7.58
N MET A 378 -1.77 -22.42 -7.36
CA MET A 378 -2.84 -23.01 -6.52
C MET A 378 -3.41 -24.33 -7.06
N SER A 379 -3.09 -24.72 -8.29
CA SER A 379 -3.42 -26.04 -8.85
C SER A 379 -2.40 -27.13 -8.48
N SER A 380 -1.24 -26.75 -7.92
CA SER A 380 -0.18 -27.68 -7.52
C SER A 380 -0.57 -28.43 -6.24
N PRO A 381 -0.27 -29.74 -6.12
CA PRO A 381 -0.47 -30.48 -4.87
C PRO A 381 0.43 -29.97 -3.73
N PHE A 382 1.50 -29.24 -4.04
CA PHE A 382 2.43 -28.64 -3.05
C PHE A 382 2.04 -27.22 -2.65
N ALA A 383 0.95 -26.66 -3.21
CA ALA A 383 0.52 -25.30 -2.89
C ALA A 383 0.07 -25.18 -1.42
N PRO A 384 0.44 -24.08 -0.74
CA PRO A 384 0.04 -23.87 0.65
C PRO A 384 -1.46 -23.64 0.79
N GLY A 385 -2.03 -24.10 1.91
CA GLY A 385 -3.44 -23.94 2.23
C GLY A 385 -3.88 -22.49 2.51
N LYS A 386 -5.19 -22.31 2.66
CA LYS A 386 -5.82 -21.02 3.03
C LYS A 386 -5.40 -20.59 4.44
N VAL A 387 -5.35 -19.28 4.67
CA VAL A 387 -5.07 -18.68 5.98
C VAL A 387 -6.25 -17.82 6.44
N ASN A 388 -6.34 -17.59 7.75
CA ASN A 388 -7.39 -16.77 8.32
C ASN A 388 -7.11 -15.29 8.07
N VAL A 389 -7.91 -14.66 7.21
CA VAL A 389 -7.79 -13.24 6.85
C VAL A 389 -8.90 -12.44 7.48
N THR A 390 -8.57 -11.38 8.20
CA THR A 390 -9.53 -10.43 8.76
C THR A 390 -9.68 -9.24 7.81
N VAL A 391 -10.87 -9.08 7.22
CA VAL A 391 -11.18 -7.97 6.31
C VAL A 391 -12.03 -6.94 7.05
N THR A 392 -11.61 -5.68 7.01
CA THR A 392 -12.40 -4.57 7.58
C THR A 392 -13.15 -3.83 6.47
N THR A 393 -14.47 -3.87 6.53
CA THR A 393 -15.33 -3.13 5.60
C THR A 393 -15.92 -1.92 6.31
N PHE A 394 -15.75 -0.75 5.70
CA PHE A 394 -16.37 0.48 6.20
C PHE A 394 -17.74 0.64 5.54
N SER A 395 -18.79 0.60 6.36
CA SER A 395 -20.15 0.89 5.93
C SER A 395 -20.64 2.20 6.55
N ASN A 396 -21.42 2.94 5.77
CA ASN A 396 -22.16 4.09 6.25
C ASN A 396 -23.36 3.58 7.06
N VAL A 397 -23.20 3.51 8.37
CA VAL A 397 -24.31 3.24 9.29
C VAL A 397 -25.05 4.54 9.52
N TYR A 398 -26.20 4.70 8.86
CA TYR A 398 -27.12 5.80 9.15
C TYR A 398 -27.80 5.52 10.48
N SER A 399 -27.43 6.28 11.51
CA SER A 399 -28.12 6.25 12.81
C SER A 399 -29.23 7.28 12.80
N TYR A 400 -30.48 6.83 12.76
CA TYR A 400 -31.64 7.70 12.90
C TYR A 400 -32.02 7.88 14.39
N SER A 401 -32.08 9.13 14.85
CA SER A 401 -32.61 9.44 16.17
C SER A 401 -34.13 9.36 16.15
N LYS A 402 -34.68 8.32 16.80
CA LYS A 402 -36.13 8.14 16.94
C LYS A 402 -36.80 9.38 17.54
N ASN A 403 -36.16 10.04 18.51
CA ASN A 403 -36.71 11.22 19.17
C ASN A 403 -36.84 12.40 18.20
N VAL A 404 -35.82 12.64 17.37
CA VAL A 404 -35.87 13.74 16.38
C VAL A 404 -36.96 13.48 15.34
N LEU A 405 -37.10 12.24 14.87
CA LEU A 405 -38.17 11.87 13.94
C LEU A 405 -39.56 12.06 14.57
N TRP A 406 -39.79 11.52 15.77
CA TRP A 406 -41.09 11.65 16.42
C TRP A 406 -41.45 13.08 16.80
N THR A 407 -40.46 13.90 17.19
CA THR A 407 -40.72 15.31 17.52
C THR A 407 -41.11 16.10 16.28
N THR A 408 -40.40 15.99 15.16
CA THR A 408 -40.69 16.76 13.94
C THR A 408 -42.00 16.35 13.29
N TYR A 409 -42.21 15.04 13.11
CA TYR A 409 -43.45 14.52 12.52
C TYR A 409 -44.64 14.68 13.46
N GLY A 410 -44.45 14.50 14.77
CA GLY A 410 -45.49 14.71 15.77
C GLY A 410 -45.97 16.16 15.83
N LEU A 411 -45.06 17.14 15.78
CA LEU A 411 -45.40 18.56 15.74
C LEU A 411 -46.15 18.91 14.45
N ALA A 412 -45.71 18.41 13.30
CA ALA A 412 -46.38 18.64 12.02
C ALA A 412 -47.82 18.08 12.02
N ILE A 413 -48.01 16.85 12.51
CA ILE A 413 -49.33 16.22 12.62
C ILE A 413 -50.22 16.99 13.61
N SER A 414 -49.67 17.46 14.73
CA SER A 414 -50.41 18.26 15.70
C SER A 414 -50.90 19.59 15.11
N PHE A 415 -50.02 20.35 14.43
CA PHE A 415 -50.41 21.62 13.81
C PHE A 415 -51.43 21.44 12.69
N THR A 416 -51.26 20.41 11.86
CA THR A 416 -52.23 20.10 10.80
C THR A 416 -53.60 19.72 11.37
N LEU A 417 -53.65 18.93 12.45
CA LEU A 417 -54.90 18.64 13.18
C LEU A 417 -55.54 19.89 13.79
N LEU A 418 -54.74 20.82 14.33
CA LEU A 418 -55.24 22.09 14.84
C LEU A 418 -55.85 22.95 13.72
N CYS A 419 -55.20 23.04 12.56
CA CYS A 419 -55.75 23.77 11.42
C CYS A 419 -57.07 23.15 10.93
N VAL A 420 -57.11 21.82 10.78
CA VAL A 420 -58.32 21.11 10.33
C VAL A 420 -59.46 21.24 11.34
N SER A 421 -59.18 21.09 12.64
CA SER A 421 -60.20 21.24 13.69
C SER A 421 -60.77 22.66 13.76
N ASN A 422 -59.93 23.69 13.64
CA ASN A 422 -60.40 25.07 13.53
C ASN A 422 -61.25 25.29 12.26
N GLY A 423 -60.84 24.72 11.12
CA GLY A 423 -61.64 24.76 9.89
C GLY A 423 -63.01 24.08 10.04
N ILE A 424 -63.06 22.92 10.70
CA ILE A 424 -64.31 22.21 11.01
C ILE A 424 -65.16 23.03 11.98
N LEU A 425 -64.57 23.62 13.02
CA LEU A 425 -65.29 24.44 14.00
C LEU A 425 -65.91 25.67 13.32
N ALA A 426 -65.13 26.34 12.47
CA ALA A 426 -65.61 27.45 11.65
C ALA A 426 -66.78 27.03 10.75
N PHE A 427 -66.67 25.88 10.09
CA PHE A 427 -67.72 25.33 9.23
C PHE A 427 -69.01 24.96 9.99
N ILE A 428 -68.90 24.43 11.20
CA ILE A 428 -70.06 24.12 12.05
C ILE A 428 -70.69 25.42 12.57
N SER A 429 -69.87 26.37 13.04
CA SER A 429 -70.35 27.67 13.54
C SER A 429 -71.05 28.51 12.48
N SER A 430 -70.67 28.37 11.19
CA SER A 430 -71.35 29.00 10.06
C SER A 430 -72.63 28.28 9.63
N GLY A 431 -73.07 27.25 10.37
CA GLY A 431 -74.30 26.50 10.10
C GLY A 431 -74.20 25.56 8.90
N GLY A 432 -73.00 25.06 8.59
CA GLY A 432 -72.76 24.13 7.48
C GLY A 432 -72.88 24.76 6.10
N ARG A 433 -72.72 26.08 6.01
CA ARG A 433 -72.87 26.85 4.76
C ARG A 433 -71.51 27.35 4.30
N THR A 434 -71.13 26.95 3.09
CA THR A 434 -69.97 27.47 2.37
C THR A 434 -70.43 28.64 1.51
N TYR A 435 -69.90 29.83 1.78
CA TYR A 435 -70.29 31.06 1.09
C TYR A 435 -69.25 31.36 0.01
N GLU A 436 -69.62 31.22 -1.26
CA GLU A 436 -68.84 31.76 -2.37
C GLU A 436 -69.24 33.22 -2.60
N THR A 437 -68.31 34.07 -3.05
CA THR A 437 -68.53 35.49 -3.40
C THR A 437 -69.41 35.71 -4.63
N LYS A 438 -70.18 34.70 -5.06
CA LYS A 438 -71.09 34.77 -6.21
C LYS A 438 -72.38 35.52 -5.85
N PHE A 439 -72.93 36.24 -6.82
CA PHE A 439 -74.14 37.06 -6.69
C PHE A 439 -75.36 36.30 -6.12
N SER A 440 -75.46 34.99 -6.37
CA SER A 440 -76.48 34.11 -5.77
C SER A 440 -76.41 34.03 -4.24
N THR A 441 -75.23 34.20 -3.65
CA THR A 441 -75.02 34.28 -2.20
C THR A 441 -75.48 35.62 -1.63
N ILE A 442 -75.27 36.71 -2.37
CA ILE A 442 -75.72 38.07 -1.99
C ILE A 442 -77.25 38.13 -2.01
N LEU A 443 -77.90 37.53 -3.02
CA LEU A 443 -79.38 37.45 -3.12
C LEU A 443 -80.00 36.68 -1.94
N ARG A 444 -79.31 35.68 -1.38
CA ARG A 444 -79.75 34.95 -0.17
C ARG A 444 -79.73 35.82 1.08
N THR A 445 -78.82 36.79 1.15
CA THR A 445 -78.64 37.67 2.33
C THR A 445 -79.54 38.91 2.31
N THR A 446 -80.05 39.34 1.16
CA THR A 446 -80.86 40.56 1.00
C THR A 446 -82.37 40.30 0.94
N ARG A 447 -82.88 39.33 1.70
CA ARG A 447 -84.26 38.79 1.61
C ARG A 447 -85.40 39.82 1.73
N ASP A 448 -85.14 41.01 2.27
CA ASP A 448 -86.17 42.00 2.59
C ASP A 448 -86.12 43.28 1.73
N VAL A 449 -85.32 43.31 0.67
CA VAL A 449 -85.22 44.50 -0.20
C VAL A 449 -86.03 44.31 -1.49
N PRO A 450 -86.96 45.22 -1.83
CA PRO A 450 -87.76 45.10 -3.06
C PRO A 450 -86.91 45.24 -4.32
N LEU A 451 -87.11 44.32 -5.27
CA LEU A 451 -86.46 44.32 -6.59
C LEU A 451 -87.38 44.95 -7.66
N VAL A 452 -86.81 45.78 -8.54
CA VAL A 452 -87.55 46.51 -9.59
C VAL A 452 -87.11 46.07 -10.99
N ASP A 453 -88.06 46.01 -11.93
CA ASP A 453 -87.82 45.60 -13.34
C ASP A 453 -87.43 46.79 -14.23
N ARG A 454 -86.20 46.76 -14.77
CA ARG A 454 -85.63 47.81 -15.62
C ARG A 454 -86.37 48.02 -16.95
N SER A 455 -87.05 47.01 -17.48
CA SER A 455 -87.68 47.08 -18.81
C SER A 455 -88.89 48.02 -18.87
N LYS A 456 -89.53 48.29 -17.72
CA LYS A 456 -90.70 49.18 -17.61
C LYS A 456 -90.34 50.64 -17.36
N GLN A 457 -89.08 50.95 -17.07
CA GLN A 457 -88.63 52.30 -16.77
C GLN A 457 -88.16 53.08 -18.02
N HIS A 458 -87.87 52.38 -19.13
CA HIS A 458 -87.27 52.99 -20.32
C HIS A 458 -88.27 53.42 -21.43
N HIS A 459 -89.58 53.25 -21.21
CA HIS A 459 -90.64 53.79 -22.08
C HIS A 459 -91.33 54.98 -21.40
N ARG A 460 -90.60 56.05 -21.09
CA ARG A 460 -91.22 57.31 -20.65
C ARG A 460 -90.28 58.49 -20.89
N ASP A 461 -90.06 58.77 -22.17
CA ASP A 461 -89.71 60.06 -22.78
C ASP A 461 -90.21 59.83 -24.23
N GLU A 462 -91.29 60.40 -24.78
CA GLU A 462 -91.93 61.70 -24.66
C GLU A 462 -93.44 61.53 -25.03
N GLY A 463 -94.35 62.24 -24.34
CA GLY A 463 -95.68 62.62 -24.86
C GLY A 463 -96.80 61.58 -25.06
N ALA A 464 -97.46 61.12 -23.98
CA ALA A 464 -98.92 60.97 -23.79
C ALA A 464 -99.24 60.26 -22.45
N GLU A 465 -100.37 60.65 -21.84
CA GLU A 465 -101.19 60.19 -20.69
C GLU A 465 -100.81 58.97 -19.79
N GLU A 466 -101.34 59.05 -18.55
CA GLU A 466 -101.75 57.97 -17.61
C GLU A 466 -100.85 57.58 -16.40
N ASP A 467 -101.56 57.40 -15.27
CA ASP A 467 -101.12 57.30 -13.87
C ASP A 467 -100.39 55.98 -13.57
N GLY A 468 -99.15 56.08 -13.08
CA GLY A 468 -98.11 55.05 -13.19
C GLY A 468 -97.93 54.15 -11.98
N GLN A 469 -97.92 52.83 -12.22
CA GLN A 469 -97.62 51.79 -11.23
C GLN A 469 -96.22 51.21 -11.47
N THR A 470 -95.28 51.44 -10.54
CA THR A 470 -93.91 50.85 -10.57
C THR A 470 -93.97 49.33 -10.48
N GLY A 471 -93.40 48.63 -11.48
CA GLY A 471 -93.40 47.16 -11.54
C GLY A 471 -92.38 46.52 -10.59
N LEU A 472 -92.85 46.09 -9.42
CA LEU A 472 -92.10 45.20 -8.52
C LEU A 472 -91.94 43.81 -9.16
N VAL A 473 -90.74 43.25 -9.10
CA VAL A 473 -90.48 41.87 -9.52
C VAL A 473 -90.95 40.93 -8.41
N GLN A 474 -92.06 40.23 -8.65
CA GLN A 474 -92.53 39.16 -7.77
C GLN A 474 -91.59 37.94 -7.91
N ILE A 475 -90.83 37.64 -6.86
CA ILE A 475 -89.97 36.45 -6.80
C ILE A 475 -90.84 35.25 -6.46
N ASP A 476 -90.80 34.21 -7.30
CA ASP A 476 -91.52 32.95 -7.06
C ASP A 476 -90.98 32.28 -5.77
N ASP A 477 -91.86 31.77 -4.91
CA ASP A 477 -91.50 31.25 -3.59
C ASP A 477 -90.44 30.13 -3.66
N LYS A 478 -90.44 29.38 -4.78
CA LYS A 478 -89.46 28.31 -5.05
C LYS A 478 -88.04 28.81 -5.33
N ASP A 479 -87.89 30.09 -5.68
CA ASP A 479 -86.62 30.71 -6.08
C ASP A 479 -86.01 31.61 -4.99
N ARG A 480 -86.70 31.80 -3.86
CA ARG A 480 -86.26 32.58 -2.67
C ARG A 480 -85.05 32.00 -1.94
N ASP A 481 -84.66 30.79 -2.27
CA ASP A 481 -83.49 30.12 -1.70
C ASP A 481 -82.23 30.29 -2.55
N GLY A 482 -82.27 31.09 -3.62
CA GLY A 482 -81.09 31.49 -4.41
C GLY A 482 -80.28 30.32 -4.96
N LYS A 483 -80.91 29.18 -5.27
CA LYS A 483 -80.25 28.04 -5.91
C LYS A 483 -79.73 28.42 -7.31
N SER A 484 -78.57 27.88 -7.66
CA SER A 484 -77.94 28.07 -8.97
C SER A 484 -78.35 26.94 -9.93
N PRO A 485 -78.60 27.21 -11.22
CA PRO A 485 -78.56 28.53 -11.88
C PRO A 485 -79.77 29.39 -11.51
N LEU A 486 -79.54 30.69 -11.35
CA LEU A 486 -80.61 31.64 -11.04
C LEU A 486 -81.61 31.71 -12.22
N PRO A 487 -82.93 31.78 -11.94
CA PRO A 487 -83.94 31.98 -12.98
C PRO A 487 -83.66 33.20 -13.85
N SER A 488 -83.88 33.06 -15.15
CA SER A 488 -83.58 34.10 -16.15
C SER A 488 -84.31 35.43 -15.91
N TYR A 489 -85.46 35.41 -15.21
CA TYR A 489 -86.21 36.62 -14.89
C TYR A 489 -85.52 37.50 -13.83
N LEU A 490 -84.69 36.93 -12.95
CA LEU A 490 -83.89 37.70 -11.98
C LEU A 490 -82.71 38.42 -12.64
N GLY A 491 -82.30 38.03 -13.85
CA GLY A 491 -81.26 38.75 -14.61
C GLY A 491 -81.65 40.19 -15.00
N ARG A 492 -82.92 40.58 -14.80
CA ARG A 492 -83.47 41.91 -15.11
C ARG A 492 -83.83 42.75 -13.87
N ALA A 493 -83.59 42.21 -12.68
CA ALA A 493 -83.97 42.82 -11.41
C ALA A 493 -82.83 43.70 -10.86
N GLU A 494 -83.13 44.96 -10.52
CA GLU A 494 -82.20 45.86 -9.81
C GLU A 494 -82.67 46.10 -8.35
N ILE A 495 -81.72 46.26 -7.44
CA ILE A 495 -81.96 46.53 -6.01
C ILE A 495 -82.09 48.05 -5.82
N MET A 496 -83.25 48.53 -5.36
CA MET A 496 -83.38 49.93 -4.92
C MET A 496 -82.97 50.05 -3.46
N ILE A 497 -81.79 50.65 -3.21
CA ILE A 497 -81.36 51.02 -1.86
C ILE A 497 -81.83 52.45 -1.60
N ALA A 498 -82.75 52.64 -0.65
CA ALA A 498 -83.18 53.97 -0.25
C ALA A 498 -82.00 54.74 0.35
N GLN A 499 -81.72 55.93 -0.19
CA GLN A 499 -80.53 56.75 0.07
C GLN A 499 -80.35 57.17 1.55
N ASN A 500 -81.35 56.91 2.41
CA ASN A 500 -81.33 57.24 3.84
C ASN A 500 -80.72 56.16 4.76
N GLU A 501 -80.33 54.98 4.26
CA GLU A 501 -79.64 53.97 5.08
C GLU A 501 -78.11 53.97 4.95
N TYR A 502 -77.57 54.67 3.94
CA TYR A 502 -76.12 54.70 3.68
C TYR A 502 -75.32 55.41 4.79
N SER A 503 -75.92 56.43 5.43
CA SER A 503 -75.29 57.17 6.54
C SER A 503 -75.23 56.36 7.85
N ARG A 504 -76.09 55.34 8.01
CA ARG A 504 -76.13 54.49 9.22
C ARG A 504 -75.03 53.42 9.22
N ILE A 505 -74.66 52.95 8.03
CA ILE A 505 -73.62 51.93 7.83
C ILE A 505 -72.22 52.56 7.95
N GLN A 506 -72.05 53.82 7.51
CA GLN A 506 -70.77 54.53 7.60
C GLN A 506 -70.40 54.88 9.06
N GLY A 507 -71.38 55.26 9.90
CA GLY A 507 -71.13 55.54 11.32
C GLY A 507 -70.74 54.31 12.16
N SER A 508 -71.16 53.11 11.77
CA SER A 508 -70.78 51.86 12.46
C SER A 508 -69.40 51.34 12.09
N ALA A 509 -68.82 51.79 10.97
CA ALA A 509 -67.49 51.38 10.51
C ALA A 509 -66.38 52.23 11.13
N GLU A 510 -66.58 53.55 11.31
CA GLU A 510 -65.63 54.42 12.00
C GLU A 510 -65.47 54.07 13.50
N GLU A 511 -66.54 53.59 14.15
CA GLU A 511 -66.50 53.18 15.57
C GLU A 511 -65.72 51.86 15.79
N MET A 512 -65.52 51.08 14.72
CA MET A 512 -64.76 49.82 14.75
C MET A 512 -63.26 50.05 14.46
N GLU A 513 -62.91 50.98 13.56
CA GLU A 513 -61.51 51.37 13.27
C GLU A 513 -60.83 52.10 14.44
N LEU A 514 -61.59 52.87 15.24
CA LEU A 514 -61.07 53.54 16.44
C LEU A 514 -60.76 52.58 17.61
N ARG A 515 -61.27 51.35 17.59
CA ARG A 515 -60.97 50.32 18.61
C ARG A 515 -59.76 49.44 18.28
N GLU A 516 -59.35 49.36 17.02
CA GLU A 516 -58.15 48.60 16.61
C GLU A 516 -56.86 49.43 16.64
N THR A 517 -56.94 50.75 16.72
CA THR A 517 -55.76 51.64 16.82
C THR A 517 -55.26 51.88 18.26
N HIS A 518 -55.90 51.28 19.27
CA HIS A 518 -55.51 51.38 20.68
C HIS A 518 -55.30 50.03 21.40
N ARG A 519 -54.86 48.98 20.69
CA ARG A 519 -54.46 47.71 21.32
C ARG A 519 -53.09 47.21 20.90
#